data_AF-C6A2C5-F1
#
_entry.id   AF-C6A2C5-F1
#
_cell.length_a   1.000
_cell.length_b   1.000
_cell.length_c   1.000
_cell.angle_alpha   90.00
_cell.angle_beta   90.00
_cell.angle_gamma   90.00
#
_symmetry.space_group_name_H-M   'P 1'
#
loop_
_entity.id
_entity.type
_entity.pdbx_description
1 polymer ?
#
loop_
_entity_poly.entity_id
_entity_poly.type
_entity_poly.pdbx_seq_one_letter_code
_entity_poly.pdbx_strand_id
1 'polypeptide(L)'
;MTVITKEEIVERIRQKTGMSKEEIEHKIREIAKVNEISEHAAALLLAEEFGVKTDDEGAPLMHISELVPGMKGINIVGRVLRKYPVREYKKKDGSQGRVAGLLIYDNTGRARVVLWDPEISKYYDDIQVGSVIKIINADVRESLRGLPELHVSFRSRLIINPDDPRVEEIPPIEEVRSYNYTRKNIGELMDGEKFVEIRGTIAKLYRIIAYDACPQCRRKVDHDSATDTWICIEHGEVKPITATILDFGLDDSTGYIRVTLFGDDVVEILGVELEEISEKFKELIKMGMTAREAGRKLAEDEFYHVLGREIFVRGNVVEDRFLGLILKASSWDEVDYKREIERVRKELLREVE
;
A
#
# COMPACT_ATOMS: atom_id res chain seq x y z
N MET A 1 5.85 -28.98 -13.10
CA MET A 1 6.21 -27.77 -13.86
C MET A 1 7.52 -28.04 -14.58
N THR A 2 7.48 -28.20 -15.89
CA THR A 2 8.66 -28.37 -16.74
C THR A 2 9.26 -26.98 -16.95
N VAL A 3 10.40 -26.72 -16.33
CA VAL A 3 11.17 -25.50 -16.59
C VAL A 3 11.73 -25.62 -18.01
N ILE A 4 11.35 -24.70 -18.90
CA ILE A 4 11.89 -24.66 -20.27
C ILE A 4 13.41 -24.54 -20.19
N THR A 5 14.14 -25.45 -20.82
CA THR A 5 15.60 -25.50 -20.77
C THR A 5 16.25 -24.37 -21.57
N LYS A 6 17.51 -24.06 -21.28
CA LYS A 6 18.28 -23.05 -22.05
C LYS A 6 18.31 -23.43 -23.53
N GLU A 7 18.48 -24.71 -23.83
CA GLU A 7 18.53 -25.27 -25.18
C GLU A 7 17.20 -25.05 -25.92
N GLU A 8 16.06 -25.27 -25.27
CA GLU A 8 14.73 -25.00 -25.85
C GLU A 8 14.52 -23.50 -26.10
N ILE A 9 14.99 -22.63 -25.21
CA ILE A 9 14.92 -21.18 -25.42
C ILE A 9 15.76 -20.77 -26.65
N VAL A 10 16.99 -21.27 -26.75
CA VAL A 10 17.88 -21.00 -27.89
C VAL A 10 17.24 -21.44 -29.20
N GLU A 11 16.61 -22.63 -29.24
CA GLU A 11 15.95 -23.11 -30.46
C GLU A 11 14.74 -22.24 -30.84
N ARG A 12 13.94 -21.78 -29.87
CA ARG A 12 12.81 -20.88 -30.14
C ARG A 12 13.27 -19.50 -30.65
N ILE A 13 14.36 -18.96 -30.10
CA ILE A 13 14.98 -17.71 -30.61
C ILE A 13 15.47 -17.93 -32.03
N ARG A 14 16.14 -19.05 -32.30
CA ARG A 14 16.64 -19.42 -33.62
C ARG A 14 15.52 -19.47 -34.66
N GLN A 15 14.41 -20.14 -34.33
CA GLN A 15 13.25 -20.26 -35.21
C GLN A 15 12.61 -18.90 -35.54
N LYS A 16 12.57 -17.97 -34.58
CA LYS A 16 11.93 -16.66 -34.76
C LYS A 16 12.81 -15.64 -35.48
N THR A 17 14.12 -15.67 -35.25
CA THR A 17 15.07 -14.63 -35.70
C THR A 17 15.90 -15.06 -36.91
N GLY A 18 16.07 -16.38 -37.14
CA GLY A 18 16.97 -16.93 -38.16
C GLY A 18 18.46 -16.83 -37.82
N MET A 19 18.82 -16.36 -36.62
CA MET A 19 20.21 -16.24 -36.17
C MET A 19 20.88 -17.61 -36.02
N SER A 20 22.22 -17.67 -36.09
CA SER A 20 22.94 -18.92 -35.81
C SER A 20 22.94 -19.25 -34.32
N LYS A 21 23.13 -20.52 -33.97
CA LYS A 21 23.16 -20.95 -32.56
C LYS A 21 24.34 -20.28 -31.82
N GLU A 22 25.46 -20.14 -32.50
CA GLU A 22 26.69 -19.53 -32.01
C GLU A 22 26.49 -18.05 -31.67
N GLU A 23 25.76 -17.31 -32.53
CA GLU A 23 25.42 -15.89 -32.29
C GLU A 23 24.49 -15.72 -31.08
N ILE A 24 23.47 -16.57 -30.97
CA ILE A 24 22.52 -16.54 -29.85
C ILE A 24 23.28 -16.84 -28.54
N GLU A 25 24.13 -17.86 -28.52
CA GLU A 25 24.92 -18.19 -27.33
C GLU A 25 25.92 -17.10 -26.94
N HIS A 26 26.52 -16.42 -27.93
CA HIS A 26 27.40 -15.27 -27.66
C HIS A 26 26.62 -14.14 -26.97
N LYS A 27 25.44 -13.79 -27.48
CA LYS A 27 24.57 -12.77 -26.85
C LYS A 27 24.14 -13.16 -25.44
N ILE A 28 23.80 -14.43 -25.21
CA ILE A 28 23.45 -14.94 -23.88
C ILE A 28 24.62 -14.75 -22.90
N ARG A 29 25.84 -15.10 -23.29
CA ARG A 29 27.04 -14.94 -22.44
C ARG A 29 27.31 -13.48 -22.09
N GLU A 30 27.15 -12.57 -23.05
CA GLU A 30 27.30 -11.13 -22.81
C GLU A 30 26.25 -10.60 -21.82
N ILE A 31 24.97 -10.95 -22.02
CA ILE A 31 23.89 -10.56 -21.09
C ILE A 31 24.12 -11.14 -19.69
N ALA A 32 24.53 -12.40 -19.60
CA ALA A 32 24.82 -13.06 -18.32
C ALA A 32 25.92 -12.32 -17.54
N LYS A 33 26.99 -11.92 -18.24
CA LYS A 33 28.13 -11.22 -17.66
C LYS A 33 27.77 -9.80 -17.22
N VAL A 34 27.05 -9.05 -18.06
CA VAL A 34 26.68 -7.66 -17.78
C VAL A 34 25.71 -7.54 -16.60
N ASN A 35 24.79 -8.50 -16.47
CA ASN A 35 23.76 -8.48 -15.43
C ASN A 35 24.11 -9.34 -14.20
N GLU A 36 25.27 -9.99 -14.19
CA GLU A 36 25.68 -10.95 -13.15
C GLU A 36 24.63 -12.04 -12.87
N ILE A 37 24.04 -12.60 -13.93
CA ILE A 37 22.99 -13.63 -13.86
C ILE A 37 23.42 -14.95 -14.52
N SER A 38 22.66 -16.03 -14.29
CA SER A 38 22.91 -17.31 -14.96
C SER A 38 22.67 -17.25 -16.46
N GLU A 39 23.36 -18.08 -17.25
CA GLU A 39 23.12 -18.15 -18.70
C GLU A 39 21.69 -18.52 -19.07
N HIS A 40 21.01 -19.30 -18.21
CA HIS A 40 19.61 -19.60 -18.38
C HIS A 40 18.72 -18.36 -18.21
N ALA A 41 18.99 -17.53 -17.19
CA ALA A 41 18.30 -16.27 -17.00
C ALA A 41 18.59 -15.28 -18.14
N ALA A 42 19.83 -15.23 -18.62
CA ALA A 42 20.21 -14.43 -19.78
C ALA A 42 19.53 -14.91 -21.07
N ALA A 43 19.32 -16.23 -21.24
CA ALA A 43 18.55 -16.78 -22.34
C ALA A 43 17.08 -16.31 -22.32
N LEU A 44 16.45 -16.27 -21.14
CA LEU A 44 15.09 -15.74 -20.98
C LEU A 44 15.01 -14.24 -21.35
N LEU A 45 15.98 -13.43 -20.91
CA LEU A 45 16.04 -12.01 -21.26
C LEU A 45 16.20 -11.80 -22.78
N LEU A 46 17.09 -12.58 -23.41
CA LEU A 46 17.27 -12.51 -24.86
C LEU A 46 16.03 -12.97 -25.62
N ALA A 47 15.34 -13.99 -25.12
CA ALA A 47 14.06 -14.45 -25.69
C ALA A 47 13.01 -13.35 -25.62
N GLU A 48 12.94 -12.60 -24.51
CA GLU A 48 12.06 -11.45 -24.36
C GLU A 48 12.41 -10.32 -25.34
N GLU A 49 13.69 -10.00 -25.53
CA GLU A 49 14.18 -8.99 -26.49
C GLU A 49 13.64 -9.28 -27.91
N PHE A 50 13.57 -10.55 -28.29
CA PHE A 50 13.02 -11.00 -29.58
C PHE A 50 11.52 -11.33 -29.54
N GLY A 51 10.84 -11.09 -28.43
CA GLY A 51 9.42 -11.39 -28.22
C GLY A 51 9.06 -12.87 -28.38
N VAL A 52 10.01 -13.77 -28.10
CA VAL A 52 9.81 -15.22 -28.11
C VAL A 52 9.03 -15.59 -26.86
N LYS A 53 7.88 -16.25 -27.03
CA LYS A 53 7.10 -16.77 -25.89
C LYS A 53 7.88 -17.91 -25.22
N THR A 54 8.37 -17.69 -24.01
CA THR A 54 9.09 -18.68 -23.19
C THR A 54 8.21 -19.41 -22.19
N ASP A 55 6.99 -18.92 -21.99
CA ASP A 55 6.14 -19.33 -20.89
C ASP A 55 5.06 -20.29 -21.42
N ASP A 56 4.87 -21.41 -20.73
CA ASP A 56 3.55 -22.02 -20.67
C ASP A 56 2.65 -20.97 -20.01
N GLU A 57 1.64 -20.45 -20.71
CA GLU A 57 0.50 -19.71 -20.13
C GLU A 57 -0.37 -20.65 -19.24
N GLY A 58 0.24 -21.66 -18.60
CA GLY A 58 -0.41 -22.81 -17.96
C GLY A 58 -0.49 -22.74 -16.44
N ALA A 59 0.11 -21.73 -15.78
CA ALA A 59 -0.23 -21.45 -14.40
C ALA A 59 -1.62 -20.76 -14.39
N PRO A 60 -2.63 -21.34 -13.72
CA PRO A 60 -3.95 -20.74 -13.67
C PRO A 60 -3.85 -19.32 -13.11
N LEU A 61 -4.55 -18.40 -13.78
CA LEU A 61 -4.78 -17.05 -13.27
C LEU A 61 -5.58 -17.15 -11.96
N MET A 62 -5.03 -16.59 -10.88
CA MET A 62 -5.59 -16.65 -9.54
C MET A 62 -6.27 -15.33 -9.18
N HIS A 63 -7.26 -15.40 -8.30
CA HIS A 63 -7.83 -14.24 -7.65
C HIS A 63 -6.98 -13.78 -6.47
N ILE A 64 -7.06 -12.50 -6.12
CA ILE A 64 -6.31 -11.94 -5.00
C ILE A 64 -6.67 -12.62 -3.67
N SER A 65 -7.93 -13.01 -3.46
CA SER A 65 -8.36 -13.70 -2.24
C SER A 65 -7.72 -15.08 -2.03
N GLU A 66 -7.16 -15.67 -3.09
CA GLU A 66 -6.55 -17.00 -3.08
C GLU A 66 -5.04 -16.97 -2.79
N LEU A 67 -4.46 -15.76 -2.64
CA LEU A 67 -3.03 -15.60 -2.44
C LEU A 67 -2.59 -16.06 -1.06
N VAL A 68 -1.70 -17.06 -1.03
CA VAL A 68 -1.05 -17.55 0.19
C VAL A 68 0.45 -17.30 0.10
N PRO A 69 1.08 -16.73 1.15
CA PRO A 69 2.53 -16.61 1.20
C PRO A 69 3.25 -17.94 0.91
N GLY A 70 4.27 -17.89 0.05
CA GLY A 70 5.04 -19.06 -0.37
C GLY A 70 4.65 -19.61 -1.75
N MET A 71 3.50 -19.20 -2.32
CA MET A 71 3.16 -19.49 -3.72
C MET A 71 4.19 -18.88 -4.68
N LYS A 72 4.48 -19.57 -5.78
CA LYS A 72 5.47 -19.15 -6.78
C LYS A 72 4.93 -19.31 -8.19
N GLY A 73 5.37 -18.44 -9.09
CA GLY A 73 5.01 -18.52 -10.51
C GLY A 73 3.51 -18.32 -10.76
N ILE A 74 2.85 -17.48 -9.96
CA ILE A 74 1.41 -17.22 -10.10
C ILE A 74 1.14 -16.14 -11.14
N ASN A 75 -0.05 -16.20 -11.74
CA ASN A 75 -0.53 -15.21 -12.68
C ASN A 75 -1.71 -14.47 -12.07
N ILE A 76 -1.75 -13.15 -12.18
CA ILE A 76 -2.83 -12.33 -11.62
C ILE A 76 -3.13 -11.11 -12.50
N VAL A 77 -4.38 -10.68 -12.50
CA VAL A 77 -4.83 -9.43 -13.14
C VAL A 77 -5.47 -8.57 -12.06
N GLY A 78 -5.09 -7.30 -12.00
CA GLY A 78 -5.68 -6.37 -11.03
C GLY A 78 -5.54 -4.92 -11.48
N ARG A 79 -6.42 -4.06 -10.99
CA ARG A 79 -6.38 -2.62 -11.25
C ARG A 79 -5.60 -1.89 -10.16
N VAL A 80 -4.79 -0.92 -10.55
CA VAL A 80 -3.95 -0.14 -9.63
C VAL A 80 -4.82 0.86 -8.86
N LEU A 81 -4.96 0.63 -7.55
CA LEU A 81 -5.64 1.53 -6.61
C LEU A 81 -4.73 2.66 -6.13
N ARG A 82 -3.47 2.35 -5.85
CA ARG A 82 -2.45 3.32 -5.40
C ARG A 82 -1.09 3.00 -6.01
N LYS A 83 -0.38 4.04 -6.42
CA LYS A 83 1.01 4.00 -6.88
C LYS A 83 1.87 4.71 -5.84
N TYR A 84 2.77 3.98 -5.17
CA TYR A 84 3.63 4.56 -4.13
C TYR A 84 4.94 5.07 -4.73
N PRO A 85 5.50 6.19 -4.24
CA PRO A 85 6.74 6.74 -4.76
C PRO A 85 7.90 5.75 -4.68
N VAL A 86 8.81 5.84 -5.66
CA VAL A 86 10.06 5.07 -5.68
C VAL A 86 10.90 5.44 -4.46
N ARG A 87 11.40 4.43 -3.76
CA ARG A 87 12.32 4.60 -2.62
C ARG A 87 13.66 4.01 -2.96
N GLU A 88 14.71 4.70 -2.55
CA GLU A 88 16.09 4.19 -2.62
C GLU A 88 16.47 3.47 -1.33
N TYR A 89 17.26 2.41 -1.45
CA TYR A 89 17.86 1.69 -0.33
C TYR A 89 19.31 1.34 -0.64
N LYS A 90 20.12 1.16 0.39
CA LYS A 90 21.51 0.72 0.24
C LYS A 90 21.57 -0.80 0.28
N LYS A 91 22.12 -1.42 -0.76
CA LYS A 91 22.35 -2.87 -0.83
C LYS A 91 23.51 -3.26 0.11
N LYS A 92 23.62 -4.56 0.41
CA LYS A 92 24.69 -5.09 1.28
C LYS A 92 26.09 -4.85 0.73
N ASP A 93 26.23 -4.77 -0.59
CA ASP A 93 27.48 -4.46 -1.30
C ASP A 93 27.81 -2.95 -1.32
N GLY A 94 26.96 -2.11 -0.75
CA GLY A 94 27.13 -0.66 -0.69
C GLY A 94 26.56 0.12 -1.88
N SER A 95 26.13 -0.56 -2.94
CA SER A 95 25.44 0.07 -4.08
C SER A 95 24.02 0.51 -3.71
N GLN A 96 23.44 1.43 -4.49
CA GLN A 96 22.05 1.84 -4.33
C GLN A 96 21.12 0.90 -5.10
N GLY A 97 19.94 0.65 -4.56
CA GLY A 97 18.84 0.06 -5.30
C GLY A 97 17.53 0.78 -5.07
N ARG A 98 16.57 0.56 -5.95
CA ARG A 98 15.23 1.16 -5.87
C ARG A 98 14.17 0.09 -5.66
N VAL A 99 13.13 0.48 -4.93
CA VAL A 99 11.93 -0.31 -4.70
C VAL A 99 10.70 0.58 -4.82
N ALA A 100 9.67 0.07 -5.47
CA ALA A 100 8.39 0.75 -5.59
C ALA A 100 7.26 -0.23 -5.30
N GLY A 101 6.18 0.29 -4.70
CA GLY A 101 5.00 -0.48 -4.39
C GLY A 101 3.83 -0.04 -5.26
N LEU A 102 2.97 -1.00 -5.63
CA LEU A 102 1.62 -0.72 -6.10
C LEU A 102 0.62 -1.41 -5.15
N LEU A 103 -0.53 -0.79 -4.94
CA LEU A 103 -1.68 -1.48 -4.36
C LEU A 103 -2.63 -1.80 -5.51
N ILE A 104 -2.86 -3.08 -5.78
CA ILE A 104 -3.82 -3.53 -6.79
C ILE A 104 -5.04 -4.15 -6.15
N TYR A 105 -6.12 -4.24 -6.91
CA TYR A 105 -7.34 -4.92 -6.53
C TYR A 105 -7.98 -5.65 -7.71
N ASP A 106 -8.80 -6.64 -7.38
CA ASP A 106 -9.77 -7.29 -8.27
C ASP A 106 -11.14 -7.31 -7.56
N ASN A 107 -12.10 -8.08 -8.08
CA ASN A 107 -13.41 -8.27 -7.46
C ASN A 107 -13.36 -9.09 -6.14
N THR A 108 -12.22 -9.66 -5.77
CA THR A 108 -12.08 -10.55 -4.61
C THR A 108 -11.24 -9.96 -3.47
N GLY A 109 -10.38 -8.98 -3.73
CA GLY A 109 -9.53 -8.41 -2.70
C GLY A 109 -8.52 -7.38 -3.17
N ARG A 110 -7.53 -7.10 -2.29
CA ARG A 110 -6.41 -6.18 -2.55
C ARG A 110 -5.09 -6.86 -2.24
N ALA A 111 -4.09 -6.62 -3.08
CA ALA A 111 -2.73 -7.13 -2.89
C ALA A 111 -1.71 -6.04 -3.16
N ARG A 112 -0.58 -6.11 -2.46
CA ARG A 112 0.55 -5.23 -2.75
C ARG A 112 1.43 -5.89 -3.81
N VAL A 113 1.88 -5.12 -4.78
CA VAL A 113 2.89 -5.52 -5.77
C VAL A 113 4.18 -4.78 -5.46
N VAL A 114 5.30 -5.51 -5.48
CA VAL A 114 6.64 -4.98 -5.23
C VAL A 114 7.44 -5.05 -6.52
N LEU A 115 7.91 -3.89 -6.98
CA LEU A 115 8.79 -3.72 -8.13
C LEU A 115 10.20 -3.39 -7.63
N TRP A 116 11.21 -4.06 -8.18
CA TRP A 116 12.63 -3.80 -7.90
C TRP A 116 13.27 -3.01 -9.04
N ASP A 117 14.54 -2.63 -8.89
CA ASP A 117 15.29 -1.79 -9.83
C ASP A 117 15.01 -2.05 -11.32
N PRO A 118 15.12 -3.29 -11.85
CA PRO A 118 14.89 -3.57 -13.26
C PRO A 118 13.43 -3.33 -13.67
N GLU A 119 12.49 -3.77 -12.83
CA GLU A 119 11.06 -3.64 -13.08
C GLU A 119 10.59 -2.19 -12.97
N ILE A 120 11.20 -1.39 -12.09
CA ILE A 120 10.93 0.04 -11.99
C ILE A 120 11.31 0.74 -13.28
N SER A 121 12.55 0.53 -13.77
CA SER A 121 13.00 1.13 -15.01
C SER A 121 12.13 0.77 -16.21
N LYS A 122 11.52 -0.42 -16.20
CA LYS A 122 10.78 -0.96 -17.34
C LYS A 122 9.30 -0.60 -17.33
N TYR A 123 8.67 -0.51 -16.16
CA TYR A 123 7.21 -0.45 -16.07
C TYR A 123 6.68 0.72 -15.24
N TYR A 124 7.45 1.24 -14.28
CA TYR A 124 6.87 2.10 -13.24
C TYR A 124 6.30 3.42 -13.80
N ASP A 125 6.96 4.06 -14.75
CA ASP A 125 6.53 5.36 -15.28
C ASP A 125 5.24 5.25 -16.12
N ASP A 126 5.05 4.11 -16.80
CA ASP A 126 3.86 3.83 -17.63
C ASP A 126 2.64 3.40 -16.81
N ILE A 127 2.84 2.94 -15.57
CA ILE A 127 1.75 2.55 -14.67
C ILE A 127 1.15 3.79 -14.03
N GLN A 128 -0.17 3.95 -14.11
CA GLN A 128 -0.92 5.01 -13.46
C GLN A 128 -1.96 4.43 -12.50
N VAL A 129 -2.46 5.26 -11.58
CA VAL A 129 -3.66 4.90 -10.81
C VAL A 129 -4.81 4.68 -11.79
N GLY A 130 -5.52 3.56 -11.65
CA GLY A 130 -6.56 3.13 -12.59
C GLY A 130 -6.07 2.20 -13.71
N SER A 131 -4.77 2.09 -13.98
CA SER A 131 -4.24 1.11 -14.94
C SER A 131 -4.58 -0.31 -14.51
N VAL A 132 -4.92 -1.18 -15.46
CA VAL A 132 -5.05 -2.61 -15.20
C VAL A 132 -3.72 -3.28 -15.52
N ILE A 133 -3.20 -4.10 -14.63
CA ILE A 133 -1.93 -4.81 -14.84
C ILE A 133 -2.17 -6.32 -14.76
N LYS A 134 -1.61 -7.05 -15.72
CA LYS A 134 -1.46 -8.50 -15.67
C LYS A 134 -0.02 -8.83 -15.30
N ILE A 135 0.16 -9.53 -14.21
CA ILE A 135 1.46 -9.99 -13.73
C ILE A 135 1.53 -11.49 -13.96
N ILE A 136 2.50 -11.93 -14.74
CA ILE A 136 2.77 -13.32 -15.06
C ILE A 136 3.98 -13.75 -14.24
N ASN A 137 3.94 -14.96 -13.68
CA ASN A 137 5.02 -15.56 -12.89
C ASN A 137 5.48 -14.71 -11.68
N ALA A 138 4.55 -14.16 -10.90
CA ALA A 138 4.87 -13.51 -9.62
C ALA A 138 5.11 -14.52 -8.50
N ASP A 139 5.97 -14.17 -7.54
CA ASP A 139 6.15 -14.93 -6.30
C ASP A 139 5.38 -14.24 -5.16
N VAL A 140 4.58 -14.99 -4.40
CA VAL A 140 3.86 -14.47 -3.23
C VAL A 140 4.74 -14.59 -2.00
N ARG A 141 5.05 -13.45 -1.38
CA ARG A 141 5.80 -13.38 -0.13
C ARG A 141 4.93 -12.82 0.98
N GLU A 142 5.36 -13.06 2.21
CA GLU A 142 4.75 -12.46 3.38
C GLU A 142 5.33 -11.06 3.60
N SER A 143 4.47 -10.05 3.70
CA SER A 143 4.87 -8.71 4.17
C SER A 143 5.29 -8.76 5.63
N LEU A 144 5.96 -7.71 6.09
CA LEU A 144 6.23 -7.46 7.53
C LEU A 144 4.96 -7.40 8.41
N ARG A 145 3.76 -7.37 7.80
CA ARG A 145 2.46 -7.36 8.50
C ARG A 145 1.68 -8.67 8.36
N GLY A 146 2.30 -9.73 7.82
CA GLY A 146 1.63 -11.02 7.62
C GLY A 146 0.64 -11.08 6.45
N LEU A 147 0.59 -10.03 5.63
CA LEU A 147 -0.26 -9.96 4.42
C LEU A 147 0.51 -10.42 3.17
N PRO A 148 -0.16 -11.04 2.17
CA PRO A 148 0.48 -11.44 0.92
C PRO A 148 0.95 -10.23 0.09
N GLU A 149 2.20 -10.29 -0.38
CA GLU A 149 2.80 -9.36 -1.35
C GLU A 149 3.24 -10.12 -2.60
N LEU A 150 2.90 -9.57 -3.76
CA LEU A 150 3.31 -10.05 -5.07
C LEU A 150 4.67 -9.46 -5.41
N HIS A 151 5.70 -10.29 -5.45
CA HIS A 151 7.04 -9.87 -5.87
C HIS A 151 7.21 -10.13 -7.37
N VAL A 152 7.41 -9.05 -8.12
CA VAL A 152 7.81 -9.11 -9.52
C VAL A 152 9.33 -9.30 -9.55
N SER A 153 9.79 -10.29 -10.32
CA SER A 153 11.21 -10.62 -10.47
C SER A 153 11.59 -10.66 -11.95
N PHE A 154 12.86 -10.95 -12.24
CA PHE A 154 13.34 -11.15 -13.61
C PHE A 154 12.62 -12.28 -14.39
N ARG A 155 11.92 -13.19 -13.70
CA ARG A 155 11.09 -14.25 -14.32
C ARG A 155 9.65 -13.81 -14.56
N SER A 156 9.28 -12.66 -14.04
CA SER A 156 7.93 -12.14 -14.09
C SER A 156 7.76 -11.21 -15.28
N ARG A 157 6.58 -11.23 -15.88
CA ARG A 157 6.22 -10.31 -16.96
C ARG A 157 5.03 -9.46 -16.54
N LEU A 158 5.14 -8.15 -16.71
CA LEU A 158 4.06 -7.22 -16.41
C LEU A 158 3.52 -6.67 -17.74
N ILE A 159 2.20 -6.80 -17.94
CA ILE A 159 1.48 -6.28 -19.10
C ILE A 159 0.53 -5.20 -18.59
N ILE A 160 0.72 -3.97 -19.05
CA ILE A 160 -0.11 -2.81 -18.68
C ILE A 160 -1.26 -2.73 -19.68
N ASN A 161 -2.48 -2.53 -19.16
CA ASN A 161 -3.74 -2.53 -19.89
C ASN A 161 -3.86 -3.74 -20.84
N PRO A 162 -3.81 -4.98 -20.29
CA PRO A 162 -3.88 -6.19 -21.08
C PRO A 162 -5.24 -6.32 -21.76
N ASP A 163 -5.24 -6.95 -22.93
CA ASP A 163 -6.46 -7.51 -23.54
C ASP A 163 -6.76 -8.86 -22.84
N ASP A 164 -7.39 -8.80 -21.67
CA ASP A 164 -7.78 -9.95 -20.85
C ASP A 164 -9.25 -9.84 -20.46
N PRO A 165 -10.11 -10.86 -20.73
CA PRO A 165 -11.54 -10.80 -20.42
C PRO A 165 -11.87 -10.47 -18.96
N ARG A 166 -10.99 -10.83 -18.01
CA ARG A 166 -11.20 -10.52 -16.58
C ARG A 166 -11.07 -9.04 -16.25
N VAL A 167 -10.54 -8.23 -17.16
CA VAL A 167 -10.53 -6.76 -17.01
C VAL A 167 -11.95 -6.23 -16.80
N GLU A 168 -12.94 -6.84 -17.46
CA GLU A 168 -14.35 -6.50 -17.33
C GLU A 168 -14.93 -6.88 -15.96
N GLU A 169 -14.38 -7.92 -15.32
CA GLU A 169 -14.78 -8.36 -13.98
C GLU A 169 -14.20 -7.46 -12.87
N ILE A 170 -13.15 -6.70 -13.16
CA ILE A 170 -12.51 -5.83 -12.17
C ILE A 170 -13.33 -4.54 -12.06
N PRO A 171 -13.91 -4.25 -10.87
CA PRO A 171 -14.76 -3.08 -10.70
C PRO A 171 -14.05 -1.75 -11.02
N PRO A 172 -14.78 -0.72 -11.47
CA PRO A 172 -14.26 0.64 -11.62
C PRO A 172 -13.55 1.15 -10.37
N ILE A 173 -12.56 2.03 -10.53
CA ILE A 173 -11.80 2.54 -9.37
C ILE A 173 -12.67 3.44 -8.48
N GLU A 174 -13.64 4.11 -9.10
CA GLU A 174 -14.69 4.91 -8.47
C GLU A 174 -15.60 4.06 -7.56
N GLU A 175 -15.82 2.81 -7.96
CA GLU A 175 -16.60 1.80 -7.26
C GLU A 175 -15.80 1.19 -6.10
N VAL A 176 -14.52 0.83 -6.29
CA VAL A 176 -13.70 0.20 -5.24
C VAL A 176 -13.26 1.14 -4.12
N ARG A 177 -13.23 2.45 -4.36
CA ARG A 177 -13.14 3.44 -3.27
C ARG A 177 -14.32 3.33 -2.30
N SER A 178 -15.48 2.88 -2.77
CA SER A 178 -16.68 2.66 -1.94
C SER A 178 -16.90 1.20 -1.49
N TYR A 179 -16.41 0.17 -2.20
CA TYR A 179 -16.88 -1.22 -1.99
C TYR A 179 -16.12 -2.11 -1.00
N ASN A 180 -14.87 -1.80 -0.60
CA ASN A 180 -14.17 -2.68 0.37
C ASN A 180 -14.45 -2.32 1.83
N TYR A 181 -15.14 -1.22 2.07
CA TYR A 181 -15.54 -0.86 3.41
C TYR A 181 -17.03 -1.13 3.58
N THR A 182 -17.37 -1.95 4.57
CA THR A 182 -18.77 -2.14 4.93
C THR A 182 -19.23 -0.87 5.63
N ARG A 183 -20.14 -0.14 4.98
CA ARG A 183 -20.80 1.02 5.58
C ARG A 183 -21.59 0.55 6.79
N LYS A 184 -21.33 1.15 7.95
CA LYS A 184 -22.03 0.83 9.19
C LYS A 184 -22.37 2.09 9.99
N ASN A 185 -23.37 1.91 10.84
CA ASN A 185 -23.65 2.80 11.94
C ASN A 185 -22.71 2.51 13.11
N ILE A 186 -22.27 3.53 13.84
CA ILE A 186 -21.37 3.41 14.99
C ILE A 186 -21.98 2.51 16.07
N GLY A 187 -23.29 2.60 16.28
CA GLY A 187 -24.01 1.78 17.26
C GLY A 187 -23.99 0.27 16.98
N GLU A 188 -23.62 -0.15 15.76
CA GLU A 188 -23.58 -1.55 15.33
C GLU A 188 -22.16 -2.14 15.32
N LEU A 189 -21.16 -1.34 15.67
CA LEU A 189 -19.76 -1.77 15.62
C LEU A 189 -19.43 -2.76 16.71
N MET A 190 -18.58 -3.73 16.35
CA MET A 190 -18.06 -4.76 17.26
C MET A 190 -16.53 -4.77 17.22
N ASP A 191 -15.92 -5.35 18.26
CA ASP A 191 -14.46 -5.56 18.26
C ASP A 191 -14.03 -6.46 17.09
N GLY A 192 -12.83 -6.18 16.56
CA GLY A 192 -12.21 -6.97 15.51
C GLY A 192 -12.77 -6.73 14.11
N GLU A 193 -13.77 -5.87 13.94
CA GLU A 193 -14.30 -5.54 12.62
C GLU A 193 -13.25 -4.81 11.77
N LYS A 194 -13.05 -5.30 10.55
CA LYS A 194 -12.05 -4.78 9.63
C LYS A 194 -12.73 -4.18 8.43
N PHE A 195 -12.08 -3.16 7.87
CA PHE A 195 -12.58 -2.46 6.70
C PHE A 195 -14.03 -1.96 6.91
N VAL A 196 -14.22 -1.16 7.94
CA VAL A 196 -15.49 -0.45 8.21
C VAL A 196 -15.40 0.97 7.67
N GLU A 197 -16.48 1.45 7.04
CA GLU A 197 -16.70 2.88 6.75
C GLU A 197 -17.82 3.40 7.65
N ILE A 198 -17.56 4.49 8.35
CA ILE A 198 -18.56 5.23 9.11
C ILE A 198 -18.62 6.67 8.61
N ARG A 199 -19.81 7.25 8.67
CA ARG A 199 -20.05 8.67 8.43
C ARG A 199 -20.47 9.29 9.74
N GLY A 200 -19.83 10.38 10.14
CA GLY A 200 -20.25 11.07 11.35
C GLY A 200 -19.63 12.45 11.46
N THR A 201 -19.99 13.12 12.55
CA THR A 201 -19.52 14.45 12.89
C THR A 201 -18.39 14.35 13.90
N ILE A 202 -17.32 15.13 13.70
CA ILE A 202 -16.25 15.27 14.69
C ILE A 202 -16.81 16.03 15.90
N ALA A 203 -17.20 15.29 16.93
CA ALA A 203 -17.87 15.81 18.11
C ALA A 203 -16.88 16.28 19.19
N LYS A 204 -15.66 15.74 19.20
CA LYS A 204 -14.64 16.09 20.21
C LYS A 204 -13.22 15.86 19.72
N LEU A 205 -12.30 16.74 20.04
CA LEU A 205 -10.87 16.51 19.90
C LEU A 205 -10.31 16.04 21.25
N TYR A 206 -9.49 14.99 21.25
CA TYR A 206 -8.89 14.45 22.47
C TYR A 206 -7.44 14.84 22.66
N ARG A 207 -6.64 14.67 21.60
CA ARG A 207 -5.22 15.05 21.59
C ARG A 207 -4.64 14.96 20.20
N ILE A 208 -3.62 15.77 19.98
CA ILE A 208 -2.64 15.62 18.89
C ILE A 208 -1.31 15.26 19.53
N ILE A 209 -0.59 14.30 18.94
CA ILE A 209 0.75 13.93 19.38
C ILE A 209 1.67 14.00 18.17
N ALA A 210 2.81 14.68 18.32
CA ALA A 210 3.95 14.56 17.42
C ALA A 210 5.10 13.89 18.18
N TYR A 211 5.72 12.87 17.58
CA TYR A 211 6.85 12.18 18.18
C TYR A 211 7.83 11.64 17.13
N ASP A 212 9.07 11.44 17.56
CA ASP A 212 10.11 10.85 16.73
C ASP A 212 9.91 9.33 16.62
N ALA A 213 9.84 8.85 15.38
CA ALA A 213 9.49 7.48 15.06
C ALA A 213 10.53 6.81 14.15
N CYS A 214 10.63 5.49 14.26
CA CYS A 214 11.49 4.68 13.42
C CYS A 214 10.98 4.71 11.96
N PRO A 215 11.84 4.96 10.95
CA PRO A 215 11.43 5.00 9.55
C PRO A 215 10.99 3.62 9.02
N GLN A 216 11.37 2.53 9.71
CA GLN A 216 11.06 1.16 9.30
C GLN A 216 9.73 0.67 9.89
N CYS A 217 9.56 0.74 11.22
CA CYS A 217 8.34 0.23 11.89
C CYS A 217 7.38 1.31 12.41
N ARG A 218 7.73 2.60 12.31
CA ARG A 218 6.94 3.74 12.82
C ARG A 218 6.64 3.75 14.32
N ARG A 219 7.27 2.86 15.09
CA ARG A 219 7.24 2.93 16.56
C ARG A 219 8.10 4.09 17.03
N LYS A 220 7.73 4.62 18.20
CA LYS A 220 8.51 5.65 18.88
C LYS A 220 9.95 5.19 19.07
N VAL A 221 10.90 6.09 18.84
CA VAL A 221 12.32 5.89 19.12
C VAL A 221 12.75 6.65 20.36
N ASP A 222 13.78 6.15 21.03
CA ASP A 222 14.38 6.81 22.19
C ASP A 222 15.65 7.54 21.76
N HIS A 223 15.84 8.76 22.27
CA HIS A 223 17.06 9.53 22.05
C HIS A 223 18.07 9.19 23.14
N ASP A 224 19.25 8.72 22.74
CA ASP A 224 20.40 8.58 23.62
C ASP A 224 21.20 9.88 23.61
N SER A 225 21.03 10.68 24.66
CA SER A 225 21.72 11.96 24.83
C SER A 225 23.24 11.84 24.95
N ALA A 226 23.79 10.67 25.30
CA ALA A 226 25.24 10.50 25.45
C ALA A 226 25.95 10.31 24.10
N THR A 227 25.28 9.64 23.15
CA THR A 227 25.81 9.35 21.82
C THR A 227 25.19 10.23 20.73
N ASP A 228 24.16 11.01 21.08
CA ASP A 228 23.32 11.80 20.18
C ASP A 228 22.70 10.94 19.05
N THR A 229 22.30 9.72 19.40
CA THR A 229 21.69 8.77 18.47
C THR A 229 20.24 8.48 18.83
N TRP A 230 19.47 8.03 17.84
CA TRP A 230 18.09 7.61 18.05
C TRP A 230 17.97 6.09 17.89
N ILE A 231 17.41 5.43 18.89
CA ILE A 231 17.39 3.99 18.99
C ILE A 231 15.95 3.48 18.89
N CYS A 232 15.73 2.58 17.94
CA CYS A 232 14.54 1.76 17.83
C CYS A 232 14.81 0.40 18.49
N ILE A 233 13.88 -0.07 19.33
CA ILE A 233 13.98 -1.39 19.99
C ILE A 233 14.14 -2.53 18.97
N GLU A 234 13.55 -2.42 17.79
CA GLU A 234 13.58 -3.47 16.76
C GLU A 234 14.69 -3.29 15.72
N HIS A 235 15.05 -2.03 15.41
CA HIS A 235 15.93 -1.72 14.26
C HIS A 235 17.26 -1.08 14.65
N GLY A 236 17.52 -0.93 15.96
CA GLY A 236 18.74 -0.30 16.47
C GLY A 236 18.79 1.19 16.15
N GLU A 237 19.99 1.69 15.87
CA GLU A 237 20.20 3.09 15.52
C GLU A 237 19.51 3.47 14.21
N VAL A 238 18.72 4.53 14.23
CA VAL A 238 17.95 5.01 13.08
C VAL A 238 17.96 6.53 12.99
N LYS A 239 17.72 7.09 11.80
CA LYS A 239 17.36 8.50 11.65
C LYS A 239 15.84 8.63 11.81
N PRO A 240 15.34 9.36 12.83
CA PRO A 240 13.91 9.43 13.09
C PRO A 240 13.18 10.19 11.98
N ILE A 241 11.93 9.78 11.77
CA ILE A 241 10.93 10.58 11.06
C ILE A 241 9.93 11.10 12.08
N THR A 242 9.33 12.26 11.84
CA THR A 242 8.22 12.74 12.68
C THR A 242 6.96 11.97 12.34
N ALA A 243 6.32 11.39 13.34
CA ALA A 243 5.00 10.77 13.23
C ALA A 243 3.98 11.57 14.04
N THR A 244 2.78 11.71 13.47
CA THR A 244 1.66 12.40 14.09
C THR A 244 0.49 11.45 14.33
N ILE A 245 -0.23 11.70 15.43
CA ILE A 245 -1.46 11.01 15.79
C ILE A 245 -2.49 12.06 16.20
N LEU A 246 -3.72 11.94 15.67
CA LEU A 246 -4.87 12.70 16.10
C LEU A 246 -5.93 11.74 16.64
N ASP A 247 -6.30 11.91 17.91
CA ASP A 247 -7.43 11.22 18.52
C ASP A 247 -8.62 12.18 18.61
N PHE A 248 -9.76 11.77 18.07
CA PHE A 248 -11.01 12.52 18.13
C PHE A 248 -12.22 11.59 18.30
N GLY A 249 -13.35 12.13 18.72
CA GLY A 249 -14.61 11.42 18.80
C GLY A 249 -15.49 11.72 17.60
N LEU A 250 -16.02 10.66 17.00
CA LEU A 250 -16.99 10.73 15.92
C LEU A 250 -18.36 10.30 16.44
N ASP A 251 -19.39 11.06 16.10
CA ASP A 251 -20.78 10.80 16.45
C ASP A 251 -21.63 10.75 15.17
N ASP A 252 -22.44 9.71 15.03
CA ASP A 252 -23.33 9.51 13.88
C ASP A 252 -24.81 9.40 14.26
N SER A 253 -25.18 9.83 15.47
CA SER A 253 -26.48 9.68 16.14
C SER A 253 -26.89 8.26 16.54
N THR A 254 -26.24 7.21 16.02
CA THR A 254 -26.46 5.83 16.44
C THR A 254 -25.49 5.39 17.53
N GLY A 255 -24.33 6.06 17.60
CA GLY A 255 -23.34 5.84 18.63
C GLY A 255 -22.21 6.86 18.58
N TYR A 256 -21.25 6.67 19.46
CA TYR A 256 -20.05 7.49 19.59
C TYR A 256 -18.82 6.60 19.62
N ILE A 257 -17.82 6.88 18.78
CA ILE A 257 -16.57 6.13 18.75
C ILE A 257 -15.36 7.05 18.74
N ARG A 258 -14.30 6.67 19.45
CA ARG A 258 -13.02 7.36 19.31
C ARG A 258 -12.31 6.85 18.05
N VAL A 259 -11.91 7.79 17.20
CA VAL A 259 -11.12 7.55 16.01
C VAL A 259 -9.68 7.98 16.26
N THR A 260 -8.74 7.17 15.79
CA THR A 260 -7.30 7.53 15.74
C THR A 260 -6.86 7.63 14.28
N LEU A 261 -6.42 8.83 13.87
CA LEU A 261 -5.75 9.09 12.58
C LEU A 261 -4.23 9.16 12.75
N PHE A 262 -3.49 8.88 11.69
CA PHE A 262 -2.04 8.75 11.70
C PHE A 262 -1.38 9.46 10.52
N GLY A 263 -0.25 10.13 10.76
CA GLY A 263 0.63 10.65 9.71
C GLY A 263 -0.05 11.66 8.80
N ASP A 264 0.08 11.45 7.49
CA ASP A 264 -0.38 12.39 6.44
C ASP A 264 -1.88 12.69 6.54
N ASP A 265 -2.72 11.72 6.93
CA ASP A 265 -4.15 11.94 7.16
C ASP A 265 -4.43 13.02 8.23
N VAL A 266 -3.53 13.16 9.21
CA VAL A 266 -3.61 14.19 10.27
C VAL A 266 -3.27 15.57 9.70
N VAL A 267 -2.24 15.66 8.86
CA VAL A 267 -1.82 16.91 8.19
C VAL A 267 -2.96 17.39 7.30
N GLU A 268 -3.52 16.49 6.49
CA GLU A 268 -4.64 16.79 5.58
C GLU A 268 -5.89 17.26 6.32
N ILE A 269 -6.31 16.58 7.39
CA ILE A 269 -7.56 16.94 8.07
C ILE A 269 -7.45 18.25 8.85
N LEU A 270 -6.27 18.53 9.42
CA LEU A 270 -6.00 19.77 10.16
C LEU A 270 -5.76 20.94 9.22
N GLY A 271 -5.31 20.69 7.99
CA GLY A 271 -5.03 21.70 6.98
C GLY A 271 -3.77 22.51 7.26
N VAL A 272 -2.77 21.90 7.90
CA VAL A 272 -1.49 22.52 8.25
C VAL A 272 -0.34 21.58 7.94
N GLU A 273 0.86 22.12 7.78
CA GLU A 273 2.08 21.32 7.53
C GLU A 273 2.53 20.54 8.78
N LEU A 274 3.25 19.43 8.55
CA LEU A 274 3.73 18.55 9.61
C LEU A 274 4.65 19.28 10.61
N GLU A 275 5.50 20.18 10.10
CA GLU A 275 6.44 20.97 10.87
C GLU A 275 5.72 21.87 11.87
N GLU A 276 4.62 22.51 11.48
CA GLU A 276 3.83 23.39 12.35
C GLU A 276 3.27 22.62 13.54
N ILE A 277 2.71 21.42 13.31
CA ILE A 277 2.21 20.56 14.38
C ILE A 277 3.35 20.18 15.35
N SER A 278 4.50 19.80 14.81
CA SER A 278 5.68 19.38 15.58
C SER A 278 6.25 20.52 16.44
N GLU A 279 6.36 21.71 15.86
CA GLU A 279 6.88 22.91 16.53
C GLU A 279 5.97 23.34 17.68
N LYS A 280 4.67 23.54 17.42
CA LYS A 280 3.69 23.91 18.44
C LYS A 280 3.64 22.88 19.58
N PHE A 281 3.70 21.59 19.26
CA PHE A 281 3.72 20.53 20.27
C PHE A 281 4.98 20.59 21.15
N LYS A 282 6.16 20.79 20.54
CA LYS A 282 7.44 20.93 21.26
C LYS A 282 7.49 22.18 22.12
N GLU A 283 6.92 23.30 21.67
CA GLU A 283 6.83 24.53 22.45
C GLU A 283 6.02 24.34 23.73
N LEU A 284 4.86 23.69 23.65
CA LEU A 284 4.04 23.39 24.82
C LEU A 284 4.78 22.51 25.84
N ILE A 285 5.55 21.53 25.37
CA ILE A 285 6.40 20.70 26.25
C ILE A 285 7.50 21.55 26.90
N LYS A 286 8.15 22.46 26.15
CA LYS A 286 9.17 23.38 26.70
C LYS A 286 8.59 24.31 27.76
N MET A 287 7.30 24.64 27.67
CA MET A 287 6.57 25.40 28.70
C MET A 287 6.27 24.59 29.97
N GLY A 288 6.75 23.34 30.06
CA GLY A 288 6.64 22.49 31.25
C GLY A 288 5.42 21.58 31.26
N MET A 289 4.64 21.54 30.17
CA MET A 289 3.50 20.62 30.07
C MET A 289 3.97 19.19 29.84
N THR A 290 3.25 18.23 30.40
CA THR A 290 3.42 16.83 29.99
C THR A 290 2.97 16.66 28.54
N ALA A 291 3.49 15.65 27.83
CA ALA A 291 3.07 15.35 26.44
C ALA A 291 1.54 15.14 26.32
N ARG A 292 0.90 14.64 27.38
CA ARG A 292 -0.56 14.44 27.42
C ARG A 292 -1.32 15.77 27.52
N GLU A 293 -0.83 16.70 28.33
CA GLU A 293 -1.43 18.04 28.48
C GLU A 293 -1.19 18.89 27.24
N ALA A 294 0.06 18.91 26.76
CA ALA A 294 0.45 19.58 25.52
C ALA A 294 -0.43 19.13 24.34
N GLY A 295 -0.58 17.81 24.17
CA GLY A 295 -1.39 17.29 23.07
C GLY A 295 -2.88 17.61 23.15
N ARG A 296 -3.44 17.66 24.37
CA ARG A 296 -4.83 18.08 24.55
C ARG A 296 -5.00 19.56 24.26
N LYS A 297 -4.15 20.40 24.84
CA LYS A 297 -4.19 21.85 24.66
C LYS A 297 -4.01 22.22 23.20
N LEU A 298 -3.08 21.57 22.50
CA LEU A 298 -2.86 21.76 21.07
C LEU A 298 -4.15 21.47 20.28
N ALA A 299 -4.81 20.36 20.58
CA ALA A 299 -6.04 19.98 19.90
C ALA A 299 -7.20 20.96 20.20
N GLU A 300 -7.34 21.43 21.45
CA GLU A 300 -8.43 22.30 21.90
C GLU A 300 -8.25 23.77 21.48
N ASP A 301 -7.03 24.30 21.50
CA ASP A 301 -6.80 25.74 21.30
C ASP A 301 -6.47 26.08 19.84
N GLU A 302 -5.69 25.24 19.16
CA GLU A 302 -5.16 25.55 17.82
C GLU A 302 -5.97 24.90 16.71
N PHE A 303 -6.54 23.72 16.98
CA PHE A 303 -7.15 22.87 15.95
C PHE A 303 -8.65 22.67 16.13
N TYR A 304 -9.31 23.50 16.93
CA TYR A 304 -10.75 23.39 17.19
C TYR A 304 -11.62 23.58 15.93
N HIS A 305 -11.11 24.20 14.86
CA HIS A 305 -11.85 24.45 13.63
C HIS A 305 -12.29 23.19 12.90
N VAL A 306 -11.73 22.02 13.23
CA VAL A 306 -12.20 20.75 12.66
C VAL A 306 -13.43 20.19 13.38
N LEU A 307 -13.76 20.69 14.57
CA LEU A 307 -14.98 20.28 15.28
C LEU A 307 -16.23 20.62 14.48
N GLY A 308 -17.23 19.74 14.51
CA GLY A 308 -18.48 19.90 13.78
C GLY A 308 -18.41 19.55 12.29
N ARG A 309 -17.23 19.25 11.75
CA ARG A 309 -17.12 18.73 10.38
C ARG A 309 -17.69 17.33 10.29
N GLU A 310 -18.46 17.10 9.24
CA GLU A 310 -18.97 15.78 8.88
C GLU A 310 -18.00 15.12 7.89
N ILE A 311 -17.61 13.88 8.16
CA ILE A 311 -16.60 13.16 7.38
C ILE A 311 -16.95 11.68 7.23
N PHE A 312 -16.36 11.04 6.22
CA PHE A 312 -16.19 9.60 6.20
C PHE A 312 -14.89 9.20 6.86
N VAL A 313 -14.93 8.16 7.68
CA VAL A 313 -13.73 7.54 8.25
C VAL A 313 -13.75 6.06 7.91
N ARG A 314 -12.60 5.56 7.48
CA ARG A 314 -12.45 4.16 7.08
C ARG A 314 -11.32 3.49 7.83
N GLY A 315 -11.55 2.33 8.40
CA GLY A 315 -10.53 1.67 9.23
C GLY A 315 -10.95 0.35 9.83
N ASN A 316 -10.28 -0.03 10.91
CA ASN A 316 -10.58 -1.23 11.68
C ASN A 316 -11.01 -0.85 13.10
N VAL A 317 -11.99 -1.55 13.62
CA VAL A 317 -12.47 -1.43 14.99
C VAL A 317 -11.65 -2.36 15.88
N VAL A 318 -11.18 -1.83 17.00
CA VAL A 318 -10.38 -2.56 17.98
C VAL A 318 -10.86 -2.17 19.38
N GLU A 319 -10.97 -3.14 20.27
CA GLU A 319 -11.20 -2.91 21.69
C GLU A 319 -9.91 -2.48 22.38
N ASP A 320 -9.91 -1.27 22.92
CA ASP A 320 -8.87 -0.77 23.80
C ASP A 320 -9.29 -0.97 25.26
N ARG A 321 -8.36 -1.49 26.07
CA ARG A 321 -8.59 -1.83 27.48
C ARG A 321 -9.12 -0.66 28.32
N PHE A 322 -8.79 0.58 27.96
CA PHE A 322 -9.16 1.77 28.72
C PHE A 322 -10.19 2.65 28.01
N LEU A 323 -10.19 2.62 26.68
CA LEU A 323 -11.01 3.52 25.87
C LEU A 323 -12.27 2.85 25.31
N GLY A 324 -12.41 1.53 25.47
CA GLY A 324 -13.47 0.75 24.83
C GLY A 324 -13.20 0.60 23.33
N LEU A 325 -14.27 0.49 22.54
CA LEU A 325 -14.12 0.40 21.08
C LEU A 325 -13.52 1.69 20.51
N ILE A 326 -12.46 1.52 19.73
CA ILE A 326 -11.83 2.59 18.95
C ILE A 326 -11.75 2.18 17.48
N LEU A 327 -11.82 3.16 16.59
CA LEU A 327 -11.58 2.97 15.16
C LEU A 327 -10.18 3.48 14.82
N LYS A 328 -9.29 2.56 14.45
CA LYS A 328 -7.97 2.90 13.89
C LYS A 328 -8.14 3.17 12.40
N ALA A 329 -8.09 4.45 12.04
CA ALA A 329 -8.38 4.88 10.69
C ALA A 329 -7.20 4.60 9.75
N SER A 330 -7.55 4.21 8.53
CA SER A 330 -6.66 4.00 7.38
C SER A 330 -6.79 5.09 6.31
N SER A 331 -7.88 5.88 6.38
CA SER A 331 -8.15 7.05 5.55
C SER A 331 -9.40 7.77 6.07
N TRP A 332 -9.58 9.01 5.63
CA TRP A 332 -10.83 9.76 5.77
C TRP A 332 -11.15 10.47 4.45
N ASP A 333 -12.39 10.94 4.28
CA ASP A 333 -12.79 11.81 3.16
C ASP A 333 -13.85 12.81 3.62
N GLU A 334 -13.96 13.93 2.90
CA GLU A 334 -15.12 14.81 3.03
C GLU A 334 -16.39 14.15 2.49
N VAL A 335 -17.54 14.58 3.04
CA VAL A 335 -18.83 14.07 2.59
C VAL A 335 -19.21 14.69 1.24
N ASP A 336 -19.29 13.86 0.20
CA ASP A 336 -19.98 14.22 -1.03
C ASP A 336 -21.50 14.06 -0.84
N TYR A 337 -22.15 15.17 -0.49
CA TYR A 337 -23.58 15.21 -0.26
C TYR A 337 -24.41 14.79 -1.47
N LYS A 338 -23.97 15.08 -2.70
CA LYS A 338 -24.72 14.68 -3.90
C LYS A 338 -24.72 13.16 -4.04
N ARG A 339 -23.54 12.55 -3.91
CA ARG A 339 -23.38 11.09 -3.96
C ARG A 339 -24.18 10.40 -2.85
N GLU A 340 -24.17 10.95 -1.65
CA GLU A 340 -24.94 10.40 -0.51
C GLU A 340 -26.45 10.49 -0.72
N ILE A 341 -26.95 11.62 -1.23
CA ILE A 341 -28.37 11.78 -1.54
C ILE A 341 -28.80 10.73 -2.58
N GLU A 342 -28.00 10.52 -3.62
CA GLU A 342 -28.29 9.50 -4.64
C GLU A 342 -28.29 8.07 -4.07
N ARG A 343 -27.34 7.75 -3.17
CA ARG A 343 -27.29 6.45 -2.48
C ARG A 343 -28.55 6.21 -1.65
N VAL A 344 -28.88 7.16 -0.75
CA VAL A 344 -30.06 7.06 0.13
C VAL A 344 -31.34 6.98 -0.70
N ARG A 345 -31.45 7.74 -1.79
CA ARG A 345 -32.59 7.67 -2.71
C ARG A 345 -32.75 6.26 -3.31
N LYS A 346 -31.65 5.63 -3.74
CA LYS A 346 -31.69 4.26 -4.29
C LYS A 346 -32.10 3.23 -3.25
N GLU A 347 -31.65 3.38 -2.00
CA GLU A 347 -32.03 2.50 -0.89
C GLU A 347 -33.53 2.61 -0.59
N LEU A 348 -34.04 3.83 -0.43
CA LEU A 348 -35.47 4.07 -0.18
C LEU A 348 -36.36 3.54 -1.30
N LEU A 349 -35.95 3.65 -2.57
CA LEU A 349 -36.72 3.11 -3.69
C LEU A 349 -36.81 1.57 -3.66
N ARG A 350 -35.75 0.89 -3.21
CA ARG A 350 -35.74 -0.58 -3.08
C ARG A 350 -36.62 -1.10 -1.93
N GLU A 351 -36.91 -0.26 -0.94
CA GLU A 351 -37.80 -0.64 0.17
C GLU A 351 -39.29 -0.47 -0.17
N VAL A 352 -39.60 0.27 -1.24
CA VAL A 352 -40.98 0.58 -1.67
C VAL A 352 -41.45 -0.35 -2.79
N GLU A 353 -40.54 -0.99 -3.52
CA GLU A 353 -40.80 -2.10 -4.47
C GLU A 353 -40.87 -3.45 -3.75
#